data_AF-A0A519L9E1-F1
#
_entry.id   AF-A0A519L9E1-F1
#
_cell.length_a   1.000
_cell.length_b   1.000
_cell.length_c   1.000
_cell.angle_alpha   90.00
_cell.angle_beta   90.00
_cell.angle_gamma   90.00
#
_symmetry.space_group_name_H-M   'P 1'
#
loop_
_entity.id
_entity.type
_entity.pdbx_description
1 polymer ?
#
loop_
_entity_poly.entity_id
_entity_poly.type
_entity_poly.pdbx_seq_one_letter_code
_entity_poly.pdbx_strand_id
1 'polypeptide(L)' 'MKLFRIVVHGPGGDRTIRVPSPTEVQAGDAAAPLMVEGDAIVSVEEELDASQVADTAPPKTQAEELAPITPGAAAAE' A
#
# COMPACT_ATOMS: atom_id res chain seq x y z
N MET A 1 -1.51 -9.30 7.08
CA MET A 1 -0.94 -8.39 6.05
C MET A 1 -0.54 -9.27 4.87
N LYS A 2 -0.97 -8.95 3.65
CA LYS A 2 -0.64 -9.70 2.44
C LYS A 2 0.29 -8.87 1.58
N LEU A 3 1.05 -9.50 0.70
CA LEU A 3 1.85 -8.83 -0.31
C LEU A 3 1.10 -8.93 -1.64
N PHE A 4 1.00 -7.83 -2.37
CA PHE A 4 0.38 -7.81 -3.69
C PHE A 4 1.41 -7.41 -4.72
N ARG A 5 1.40 -8.13 -5.85
CA ARG A 5 2.16 -7.85 -7.05
C ARG A 5 1.26 -7.09 -8.02
N ILE A 6 1.60 -5.83 -8.28
CA ILE A 6 0.95 -5.00 -9.29
C ILE A 6 1.82 -4.95 -10.54
N VAL A 7 1.28 -5.37 -11.68
CA VAL A 7 1.91 -5.16 -12.98
C VAL A 7 1.33 -3.87 -13.56
N VAL A 8 2.22 -2.93 -13.92
CA VAL A 8 1.83 -1.71 -14.62
C VAL A 8 2.55 -1.63 -15.96
N HIS A 9 1.84 -1.17 -16.98
CA HIS A 9 2.36 -0.92 -18.32
C HIS A 9 2.58 0.58 -18.48
N GLY A 10 3.81 0.97 -18.75
CA GLY A 10 4.20 2.38 -18.91
C GLY A 10 4.90 2.67 -20.22
N PRO A 11 5.28 3.94 -20.45
CA PRO A 11 6.03 4.37 -21.63
C PRO A 11 7.41 3.67 -21.77
N GLY A 12 7.94 3.11 -20.69
CA GLY A 12 9.18 2.32 -20.67
C GLY A 12 8.97 0.80 -20.73
N GLY A 13 7.73 0.31 -20.90
CA GLY A 13 7.38 -1.10 -20.85
C GLY A 13 6.75 -1.54 -19.52
N ASP A 14 6.59 -2.86 -19.38
CA ASP A 14 5.98 -3.47 -18.20
C ASP A 14 6.93 -3.44 -16.99
N ARG A 15 6.39 -3.08 -15.84
CA ARG A 15 7.09 -3.11 -14.55
C ARG A 15 6.21 -3.73 -13.48
N THR A 16 6.86 -4.25 -12.45
CA THR A 16 6.18 -4.86 -11.30
C THR A 16 6.43 -4.01 -10.06
N ILE A 17 5.38 -3.72 -9.31
CA ILE A 17 5.40 -2.99 -8.03
C ILE A 17 4.82 -3.92 -6.97
N ARG A 18 5.53 -4.12 -5.86
CA ARG A 18 5.09 -4.97 -4.75
C ARG A 18 4.74 -4.12 -3.55
N VAL A 19 3.48 -4.16 -3.13
CA VAL A 19 3.01 -3.37 -1.99
C VAL A 19 2.38 -4.28 -0.94
N PRO A 20 2.63 -4.03 0.36
CA PRO A 20 1.89 -4.71 1.40
C PRO A 20 0.47 -4.14 1.44
N SER A 21 -0.56 -4.98 1.49
CA SER A 21 -1.95 -4.49 1.59
C SER A 21 -2.86 -5.53 2.26
N PRO A 22 -3.98 -5.11 2.88
CA PRO A 22 -5.02 -6.05 3.35
C PRO A 22 -5.85 -6.62 2.20
N THR A 23 -6.09 -5.82 1.14
CA THR A 23 -6.97 -6.16 0.02
C THR A 23 -6.38 -5.74 -1.32
N GLU A 24 -6.84 -6.36 -2.40
CA GLU A 24 -6.44 -6.03 -3.78
C GLU A 24 -6.75 -4.58 -4.14
N VAL A 25 -7.93 -4.09 -3.75
CA VAL A 25 -8.36 -2.70 -4.01
C VAL A 25 -7.41 -1.70 -3.34
N GLN A 26 -7.08 -1.93 -2.07
CA GLN A 26 -6.12 -1.09 -1.34
C GLN A 26 -4.70 -1.22 -1.87
N ALA A 27 -4.35 -2.34 -2.51
CA ALA A 27 -3.04 -2.51 -3.13
C ALA A 27 -2.89 -1.62 -4.36
N GLY A 28 -3.96 -1.48 -5.17
CA GLY A 28 -3.97 -0.53 -6.30
C GLY A 28 -3.78 0.92 -5.83
N ASP A 29 -4.47 1.32 -4.77
CA ASP A 29 -4.34 2.66 -4.20
C ASP A 29 -2.94 2.91 -3.60
N ALA A 30 -2.39 1.92 -2.89
CA ALA A 30 -1.04 1.97 -2.35
C ALA A 30 0.06 1.96 -3.43
N ALA A 31 -0.24 1.44 -4.63
CA ALA A 31 0.67 1.47 -5.78
C ALA A 31 0.69 2.82 -6.49
N ALA A 32 -0.40 3.60 -6.42
CA ALA A 32 -0.52 4.90 -7.09
C ALA A 32 0.65 5.86 -6.85
N PRO A 33 1.17 6.07 -5.61
CA PRO A 33 2.33 6.94 -5.40
C PRO A 33 3.66 6.39 -5.96
N LEU A 34 3.72 5.10 -6.31
CA LEU A 34 4.90 4.45 -6.89
C LEU A 34 4.85 4.38 -8.42
N MET A 35 3.70 4.66 -9.02
CA MET A 35 3.50 4.72 -10.47
C MET A 35 4.05 6.03 -11.03
N VAL A 36 4.54 6.00 -12.27
CA VAL A 36 4.94 7.21 -13.00
C VAL A 36 3.84 7.68 -13.96
N GLU A 37 3.94 8.92 -14.43
CA GLU A 37 2.99 9.44 -15.41
C GLU A 37 2.97 8.57 -16.68
N GLY A 38 1.78 8.13 -17.06
CA GLY A 38 1.57 7.21 -18.18
C GLY A 38 1.63 5.71 -17.83
N ASP A 39 1.91 5.34 -16.58
CA ASP A 39 1.72 3.97 -16.12
C ASP A 39 0.22 3.65 -15.99
N ALA A 40 -0.20 2.49 -16.47
CA ALA A 40 -1.53 1.94 -16.29
C ALA A 40 -1.45 0.57 -15.62
N ILE A 41 -2.27 0.34 -14.58
CA ILE A 41 -2.34 -0.97 -13.93
C ILE A 41 -2.96 -1.99 -14.90
N VAL A 42 -2.23 -3.07 -15.15
CA VAL A 42 -2.65 -4.16 -16.04
C VAL A 42 -3.14 -5.37 -15.24
N SER A 43 -2.49 -5.66 -14.12
CA SER A 43 -2.86 -6.74 -13.21
C SER A 43 -2.53 -6.40 -11.76
N VAL A 44 -3.36 -6.90 -10.84
CA VAL A 44 -3.09 -6.90 -9.39
C VAL A 44 -3.33 -8.33 -8.92
N GLU A 45 -2.32 -8.96 -8.33
CA GLU A 45 -2.42 -10.34 -7.83
C GLU A 45 -1.78 -10.45 -6.45
N GLU A 46 -2.26 -11.37 -5.61
CA GLU A 46 -1.61 -11.67 -4.34
C GLU A 46 -0.28 -12.40 -4.59
N GLU A 47 0.82 -11.88 -4.03
CA GLU A 47 2.13 -12.50 -4.09
C GLU A 47 2.21 -13.61 -3.03
N LEU A 48 2.11 -14.86 -3.49
CA LEU A 48 2.11 -16.05 -2.62
C LEU A 48 3.53 -16.47 -2.19
N ASP A 49 4.55 -15.95 -2.87
CA ASP A 49 5.95 -16.19 -2.58
C ASP A 49 6.40 -15.39 -1.35
N ALA A 50 6.47 -16.06 -0.20
CA ALA A 50 6.86 -15.45 1.08
C ALA A 50 8.31 -14.94 1.15
N SER A 51 9.12 -15.17 0.12
CA SER A 51 10.50 -14.67 0.00
C SER A 51 10.57 -13.25 -0.58
N GLN A 52 9.46 -12.75 -1.14
CA GLN A 52 9.44 -11.45 -1.81
C GLN A 52 9.37 -10.31 -0.81
N VAL A 53 10.12 -9.26 -1.09
CA VAL A 53 10.21 -8.05 -0.26
C VAL A 53 9.34 -6.97 -0.91
N ALA A 54 8.58 -6.25 -0.08
CA ALA A 54 7.80 -5.12 -0.52
C ALA A 54 8.70 -3.96 -0.96
N ASP A 55 8.31 -3.30 -2.05
CA ASP A 55 9.01 -2.10 -2.57
C ASP A 55 8.70 -0.86 -1.73
N THR A 56 7.71 -0.93 -0.83
CA THR A 56 7.32 0.16 0.06
C THR A 56 6.92 -0.34 1.44
N ALA A 57 6.94 0.57 2.41
CA ALA A 57 6.40 0.32 3.75
C ALA A 57 4.88 0.10 3.65
N PRO A 58 4.30 -0.73 4.55
CA PRO A 58 2.87 -0.98 4.54
C PRO A 58 2.07 0.33 4.68
N PRO A 59 0.97 0.49 3.92
CA PRO A 59 0.10 1.64 4.07
C PRO A 59 -0.46 1.65 5.48
N LYS A 60 -0.42 2.81 6.14
CA LYS A 60 -1.04 3.00 7.44
C LYS A 60 -2.55 2.80 7.31
N THR A 61 -3.12 2.02 8.21
CA THR A 61 -4.57 1.88 8.26
C THR A 61 -5.21 3.12 8.88
N GLN A 62 -6.44 3.48 8.48
CA GLN A 62 -7.19 4.60 9.07
C GLN A 62 -7.35 4.45 10.59
N ALA A 63 -7.38 3.20 11.11
CA ALA A 63 -7.43 2.89 12.53
C ALA A 63 -6.12 3.25 13.27
N GLU A 64 -4.97 3.22 12.60
CA GLU A 64 -3.69 3.68 13.16
C GLU A 64 -3.55 5.20 13.13
N GLU A 65 -4.22 5.88 12.20
CA GLU A 65 -4.23 7.35 12.12
C GLU A 65 -5.17 7.99 13.15
N LEU A 66 -6.22 7.27 13.55
CA LEU A 66 -7.20 7.69 14.56
C LEU A 66 -6.81 7.37 16.02
N ALA A 67 -5.60 6.87 16.27
CA ALA A 67 -5.12 6.71 17.65
C ALA A 67 -5.06 8.10 18.32
N PRO A 68 -5.91 8.40 19.32
CA PRO A 68 -6.01 9.73 19.89
C PRO A 68 -4.72 10.06 20.65
N ILE A 69 -3.86 10.88 20.05
CA ILE A 69 -2.83 11.61 20.81
C ILE A 69 -3.49 12.81 21.50
N THR A 70 -4.18 12.58 22.61
CA THR A 70 -4.50 13.69 23.52
C THR A 70 -4.19 13.27 24.95
N PRO A 71 -2.95 13.50 25.43
CA PRO A 71 -2.72 13.64 26.86
C PRO A 71 -3.15 15.05 27.25
N GLY A 72 -4.31 15.21 27.91
CA GLY A 72 -4.72 16.54 28.36
C GLY A 72 -6.08 16.66 29.03
N ALA A 73 -6.02 16.70 30.37
CA ALA A 73 -6.87 17.47 31.27
C ALA A 73 -8.38 17.15 31.36
N ALA A 74 -8.76 16.34 32.36
CA ALA A 74 -9.85 16.66 33.28
C ALA A 74 -9.96 15.59 34.39
N ALA A 75 -9.64 15.98 35.62
CA ALA A 75 -10.39 15.64 36.83
C ALA A 75 -9.82 16.49 37.97
N ALA A 76 -10.37 17.70 38.10
CA ALA A 76 -10.39 18.39 39.36
C ALA A 76 -11.36 17.65 40.29
N GLU A 77 -10.92 17.37 41.52
CA GLU A 77 -11.62 17.63 42.80
C GLU A 77 -10.72 17.19 43.96
#